data_AF-A0A5E4NHH7-F1
#
_entry.id   AF-A0A5E4NHH7-F1
#
_cell.length_a   1.000
_cell.length_b   1.000
_cell.length_c   1.000
_cell.angle_alpha   90.00
_cell.angle_beta   90.00
_cell.angle_gamma   90.00
#
_symmetry.space_group_name_H-M   'P 1'
#
loop_
_entity.id
_entity.type
_entity.pdbx_description
1 polymer ?
#
loop_
_entity_poly.entity_id
_entity_poly.type
_entity_poly.pdbx_seq_one_letter_code
_entity_poly.pdbx_strand_id
1 'polypeptide(L)'
;MSILMDESTTVSSLSGMVVYVTASILNLEPTFIFLDLVELKSQTASNIVSQLIKCLYTSGFTEKFLVEHWISFVTDEASVLLKKRNEVAICLKKKYPLIFNGTILIIE
;
A
#
# COMPACT_ATOMS: atom_id res chain seq x y z
N MET A 1 -9.70 2.76 6.45
CA MET A 1 -8.85 1.63 6.05
C MET A 1 -7.45 2.13 5.77
N SER A 2 -6.44 1.35 6.15
CA SER A 2 -5.05 1.63 5.81
C SER A 2 -4.48 0.48 4.98
N ILE A 3 -3.52 0.80 4.11
CA ILE A 3 -2.83 -0.19 3.28
C ILE A 3 -1.37 -0.24 3.69
N LEU A 4 -0.92 -1.41 4.10
CA LEU A 4 0.48 -1.66 4.41
C LEU A 4 1.16 -2.32 3.21
N MET A 5 2.29 -1.77 2.81
CA MET A 5 3.10 -2.27 1.70
C MET A 5 4.46 -2.64 2.27
N ASP A 6 4.85 -3.90 2.09
CA ASP A 6 6.16 -4.37 2.52
C ASP A 6 7.01 -4.77 1.31
N GLU A 7 8.31 -4.51 1.36
CA GLU A 7 9.21 -4.94 0.29
C GLU A 7 9.61 -6.39 0.53
N SER A 8 9.51 -7.20 -0.52
CA SER A 8 9.91 -8.59 -0.48
C SER A 8 10.79 -8.94 -1.67
N THR A 9 11.46 -10.09 -1.61
CA THR A 9 12.16 -10.65 -2.76
C THR A 9 11.34 -11.83 -3.25
N THR A 10 10.90 -11.78 -4.51
CA THR A 10 10.13 -12.88 -5.11
C THR A 10 11.05 -14.03 -5.52
N VAL A 11 10.47 -15.21 -5.79
CA VAL A 11 11.21 -16.42 -6.21
C VAL A 11 12.01 -16.19 -7.51
N SER A 12 11.61 -15.23 -8.35
CA SER A 12 12.32 -14.82 -9.56
C SER A 12 13.50 -13.87 -9.30
N SER A 13 13.84 -13.59 -8.03
CA SER A 13 14.82 -12.57 -7.59
C SER A 13 14.50 -11.14 -8.04
N LEU A 14 13.25 -10.88 -8.44
CA LEU A 14 12.72 -9.54 -8.66
C LEU A 14 12.15 -8.97 -7.36
N SER A 15 12.20 -7.64 -7.23
CA SER A 15 11.59 -6.92 -6.12
C SER A 15 10.08 -7.14 -6.12
N GLY A 16 9.55 -7.52 -4.98
CA GLY A 16 8.13 -7.74 -4.73
C GLY A 16 7.58 -6.75 -3.73
N MET A 17 6.28 -6.55 -3.79
CA MET A 17 5.52 -5.73 -2.86
C MET A 17 4.43 -6.60 -2.25
N VAL A 18 4.55 -6.89 -0.96
CA VAL A 18 3.47 -7.52 -0.22
C VAL A 18 2.46 -6.45 0.16
N VAL A 19 1.18 -6.70 -0.13
CA VAL A 19 0.09 -5.78 0.17
C VAL A 19 -0.75 -6.37 1.28
N TYR A 20 -0.90 -5.62 2.37
CA TYR A 20 -1.83 -5.91 3.44
C TYR A 20 -2.88 -4.81 3.55
N VAL A 21 -4.09 -5.20 3.91
CA VAL A 21 -5.17 -4.29 4.25
C VAL A 21 -5.40 -4.37 5.75
N THR A 22 -5.47 -3.21 6.39
CA THR A 22 -5.91 -3.11 7.79
C THR A 22 -7.14 -2.22 7.89
N ALA A 23 -8.12 -2.70 8.65
CA ALA A 23 -9.33 -1.98 8.97
C ALA A 23 -9.54 -2.04 10.48
N SER A 24 -9.65 -0.87 11.10
CA SER A 24 -10.12 -0.76 12.47
C SER A 24 -11.65 -0.79 12.46
N ILE A 25 -12.21 -1.80 13.09
CA ILE A 25 -13.65 -1.90 13.36
C ILE A 25 -13.82 -1.56 14.84
N LEU A 26 -14.84 -0.76 15.17
CA LEU A 26 -15.06 -0.30 16.55
C LEU A 26 -15.09 -1.48 17.53
N ASN A 27 -14.28 -1.41 18.57
CA ASN A 27 -14.14 -2.43 19.63
C ASN A 27 -13.52 -3.76 19.19
N LEU A 28 -12.81 -3.80 18.06
CA LEU A 28 -11.98 -4.94 17.65
C LEU A 28 -10.53 -4.49 17.46
N GLU A 29 -9.61 -5.40 17.78
CA GLU A 29 -8.20 -5.21 17.46
C GLU A 29 -8.02 -5.06 15.94
N PRO A 30 -7.14 -4.15 15.47
CA PRO A 30 -6.85 -4.01 14.05
C PRO A 30 -6.38 -5.34 13.47
N THR A 31 -7.10 -5.83 12.47
CA THR A 31 -6.72 -7.08 11.79
C THR A 31 -5.93 -6.74 10.53
N PHE A 32 -4.76 -7.37 10.38
CA PHE A 32 -3.97 -7.33 9.16
C PHE A 32 -4.38 -8.47 8.25
N ILE A 33 -4.89 -8.14 7.08
CA ILE A 33 -5.34 -9.10 6.07
C ILE A 33 -4.32 -9.06 4.93
N PHE A 34 -3.63 -10.18 4.72
CA PHE A 34 -2.80 -10.35 3.52
C PHE A 34 -3.69 -10.32 2.28
N LEU A 35 -3.33 -9.47 1.33
CA LEU A 35 -4.07 -9.33 0.08
C LEU A 35 -3.36 -10.08 -1.05
N ASP A 36 -2.10 -9.72 -1.32
CA ASP A 36 -1.33 -10.31 -2.41
C ASP A 36 0.18 -10.03 -2.27
N LEU A 37 0.99 -10.79 -3.00
CA LEU A 37 2.41 -10.51 -3.26
C LEU A 37 2.56 -10.12 -4.73
N VAL A 38 2.79 -8.83 -4.96
CA VAL A 38 2.85 -8.25 -6.31
C VAL A 38 4.29 -8.12 -6.76
N GLU A 39 4.66 -8.79 -7.84
CA GLU A 39 5.99 -8.67 -8.44
C GLU A 39 6.17 -7.33 -9.18
N LEU A 40 7.20 -6.56 -8.81
CA LEU A 40 7.47 -5.24 -9.37
C LEU A 40 8.49 -5.35 -10.51
N LYS A 41 8.00 -5.20 -11.75
CA LYS A 41 8.87 -5.10 -12.95
C LYS A 41 9.74 -3.83 -12.97
N SER A 42 9.33 -2.79 -12.24
CA SER A 42 10.03 -1.51 -12.12
C SER A 42 9.74 -0.92 -10.75
N GLN A 43 10.76 -0.41 -10.08
CA GLN A 43 10.60 0.25 -8.79
C GLN A 43 10.31 1.76 -8.93
N THR A 44 9.81 2.25 -10.07
CA THR A 44 9.40 3.67 -10.19
C THR A 44 8.14 3.92 -9.37
N ALA A 45 8.00 5.12 -8.78
CA ALA A 45 6.83 5.46 -7.96
C ALA A 45 5.50 5.28 -8.72
N SER A 46 5.48 5.69 -10.00
CA SER A 46 4.31 5.51 -10.88
C SER A 46 3.96 4.02 -11.09
N ASN A 47 4.96 3.16 -11.34
CA ASN A 47 4.71 1.73 -11.50
C ASN A 47 4.22 1.10 -10.19
N ILE A 48 4.84 1.43 -9.06
CA ILE A 48 4.42 0.94 -7.73
C ILE A 48 2.95 1.30 -7.47
N VAL A 49 2.56 2.55 -7.68
CA VAL A 49 1.16 2.98 -7.50
C VAL A 49 0.25 2.25 -8.49
N SER A 50 0.62 2.15 -9.76
CA SER A 50 -0.20 1.44 -10.76
C SER A 50 -0.43 -0.03 -10.40
N GLN A 51 0.61 -0.74 -9.96
CA GLN A 51 0.51 -2.14 -9.54
C GLN A 51 -0.31 -2.28 -8.26
N LEU A 52 -0.16 -1.37 -7.29
CA LEU A 52 -0.97 -1.36 -6.07
C LEU A 52 -2.46 -1.19 -6.38
N ILE A 53 -2.82 -0.19 -7.19
CA ILE A 53 -4.22 0.04 -7.57
C ILE A 53 -4.79 -1.17 -8.32
N LYS A 54 -4.00 -1.76 -9.22
CA LYS A 54 -4.41 -2.98 -9.92
C LYS A 54 -4.66 -4.13 -8.95
N CYS A 55 -3.80 -4.33 -7.94
CA CYS A 55 -3.97 -5.35 -6.90
C CYS A 55 -5.28 -5.14 -6.13
N LEU A 56 -5.57 -3.90 -5.72
CA LEU A 56 -6.81 -3.58 -5.00
C LEU A 56 -8.05 -3.85 -5.85
N TYR A 57 -8.06 -3.41 -7.12
CA TYR A 57 -9.17 -3.69 -8.02
C TYR A 57 -9.35 -5.19 -8.27
N THR A 58 -8.26 -5.93 -8.45
CA THR A 58 -8.30 -7.38 -8.66
C THR A 58 -8.84 -8.10 -7.42
N SER A 59 -8.63 -7.53 -6.24
CA SER A 59 -9.15 -8.03 -4.96
C SER A 59 -10.60 -7.59 -4.67
N GLY A 60 -11.24 -6.88 -5.60
CA GLY A 60 -12.66 -6.49 -5.51
C GLY A 60 -12.92 -5.10 -4.94
N PHE A 61 -11.88 -4.32 -4.60
CA PHE A 61 -12.08 -2.92 -4.19
C PHE A 61 -12.53 -2.08 -5.38
N THR A 62 -13.62 -1.33 -5.21
CA THR A 62 -14.10 -0.40 -6.25
C THR A 62 -13.44 0.97 -6.10
N GLU A 63 -13.34 1.73 -7.19
CA GLU A 63 -12.78 3.09 -7.12
C GLU A 63 -13.57 3.98 -6.15
N LYS A 64 -14.90 3.88 -6.15
CA LYS A 64 -15.75 4.61 -5.20
C LYS A 64 -15.38 4.28 -3.75
N PHE A 65 -15.23 2.98 -3.44
CA PHE A 65 -14.85 2.55 -2.10
C PHE A 65 -13.48 3.09 -1.69
N LEU A 66 -12.48 3.04 -2.59
CA LEU A 66 -11.13 3.54 -2.31
C LEU A 66 -11.12 5.06 -2.06
N VAL A 67 -11.86 5.84 -2.84
CA VAL A 67 -11.98 7.30 -2.65
C VAL A 67 -12.60 7.63 -1.29
N GLU A 68 -13.60 6.87 -0.84
CA GLU A 68 -14.34 7.14 0.39
C GLU A 68 -13.64 6.61 1.66
N HIS A 69 -12.90 5.49 1.57
CA HIS A 69 -12.47 4.72 2.76
C HIS A 69 -10.96 4.53 2.90
N TRP A 70 -10.16 4.87 1.89
CA TRP A 70 -8.70 4.78 1.98
C TRP A 70 -8.14 6.03 2.66
N ILE A 71 -7.64 5.85 3.87
CA ILE A 71 -7.26 6.96 4.74
C ILE A 71 -5.73 7.09 4.84
N SER A 72 -4.98 6.00 4.75
CA SER A 72 -3.51 6.06 4.83
C SER A 72 -2.83 4.87 4.16
N PHE A 73 -1.52 4.99 3.91
CA PHE A 73 -0.67 3.87 3.56
C PHE A 73 0.60 3.86 4.42
N VAL A 74 1.16 2.68 4.63
CA VAL A 74 2.32 2.41 5.49
C VAL A 74 3.33 1.60 4.69
N THR A 75 4.62 1.89 4.85
CA THR A 75 5.71 1.14 4.19
C THR A 75 6.85 0.88 5.17
N ASP A 76 7.52 -0.27 5.06
CA ASP A 76 8.67 -0.59 5.92
C ASP A 76 9.87 0.35 5.70
N GLU A 77 10.60 0.64 6.77
CA GLU A 77 11.75 1.53 6.85
C GLU A 77 13.06 0.92 6.28
N ALA A 78 13.09 -0.35 5.89
CA ALA A 78 14.30 -0.93 5.28
C ALA A 78 14.30 -0.88 3.74
N SER A 79 13.19 -0.46 3.13
CA SER A 79 12.91 -0.73 1.72
C SER A 79 13.44 0.33 0.74
N VAL A 80 13.77 -0.06 -0.50
CA VAL A 80 13.94 0.87 -1.63
C VAL A 80 12.66 1.68 -1.88
N LEU A 81 11.52 1.15 -1.44
CA LEU A 81 10.24 1.84 -1.33
C LEU A 81 10.32 3.11 -0.44
N LEU A 82 11.14 3.16 0.62
CA LEU A 82 11.38 4.40 1.39
C LEU A 82 11.99 5.53 0.55
N LYS A 83 12.99 5.22 -0.28
CA LYS A 83 13.66 6.24 -1.11
C LYS A 83 12.68 6.94 -2.05
N LYS A 84 11.57 6.26 -2.37
CA LYS A 84 10.49 6.75 -3.23
C LYS A 84 9.18 6.95 -2.48
N ARG A 85 9.15 6.83 -1.14
CA ARG A 85 7.93 6.94 -0.33
C ARG A 85 7.24 8.29 -0.56
N ASN A 86 8.03 9.35 -0.63
CA ASN A 86 7.51 10.69 -0.92
C ASN A 86 6.91 10.78 -2.33
N GLU A 87 7.54 10.17 -3.34
CA GLU A 87 7.04 10.16 -4.71
C GLU A 87 5.75 9.32 -4.84
N VAL A 88 5.74 8.14 -4.22
CA VAL A 88 4.56 7.25 -4.16
C VAL A 88 3.41 7.96 -3.46
N ALA A 89 3.68 8.63 -2.33
CA ALA A 89 2.71 9.46 -1.63
C ALA A 89 2.16 10.59 -2.51
N ILE A 90 3.03 11.30 -3.24
CA ILE A 90 2.60 12.38 -4.14
C ILE A 90 1.70 11.81 -5.25
N CYS A 91 2.07 10.67 -5.85
CA CYS A 91 1.26 9.99 -6.85
C CYS A 91 -0.10 9.53 -6.28
N LEU A 92 -0.12 8.95 -5.08
CA LEU A 92 -1.35 8.53 -4.40
C LEU A 92 -2.24 9.72 -4.06
N LYS A 93 -1.70 10.79 -3.47
CA LYS A 93 -2.46 12.01 -3.14
C LYS A 93 -3.02 12.72 -4.36
N LYS A 94 -2.31 12.67 -5.50
CA LYS A 94 -2.85 13.18 -6.77
C LYS A 94 -4.09 12.42 -7.21
N LYS A 95 -4.17 11.10 -6.95
CA LYS A 95 -5.30 10.26 -7.34
C LYS A 95 -6.41 10.20 -6.29
N TYR A 96 -6.02 10.18 -5.01
CA TYR A 96 -6.89 10.08 -3.84
C TYR A 96 -6.50 11.19 -2.84
N PRO A 97 -7.05 12.41 -3.01
CA PRO A 97 -6.65 13.58 -2.23
C PRO A 97 -6.92 13.44 -0.72
N LEU A 98 -7.84 12.55 -0.34
CA LEU A 98 -8.22 12.30 1.05
C LEU A 98 -7.27 11.35 1.79
N ILE A 99 -6.27 10.78 1.10
CA ILE A 99 -5.23 9.97 1.76
C ILE A 99 -4.33 10.89 2.60
N PHE A 100 -4.33 10.65 3.90
CA PHE A 100 -3.35 11.22 4.81
C PHE A 100 -2.04 10.42 4.72
N ASN A 101 -0.93 11.13 4.53
CA ASN A 101 0.40 10.55 4.78
C ASN A 101 0.60 10.48 6.29
N GLY A 102 0.11 9.42 6.93
CA GLY A 102 0.49 9.10 8.29
C GLY A 102 1.97 8.72 8.33
N THR A 103 2.75 9.38 9.17
CA THR A 103 3.96 8.77 9.71
C THR A 103 3.55 7.56 10.53
N ILE A 104 4.36 6.51 10.40
CA ILE A 104 4.18 5.15 10.89
C ILE A 104 3.82 5.15 12.39
N LEU A 105 2.72 4.50 12.76
CA LEU A 105 2.63 3.83 14.06
C LEU A 105 3.21 2.44 13.83
N ILE A 106 4.44 2.21 14.29
CA ILE A 106 4.96 0.86 14.47
C ILE A 106 4.18 0.36 15.69
N ILE A 107 3.31 -0.61 15.49
CA ILE A 107 2.87 -1.43 16.62
C ILE A 107 4.01 -2.44 16.76
N GLU A 108 4.92 -2.17 17.69
CA GLU A 108 5.90 -3.15 18.18
C GLU A 108 5.18 -4.35 18.81
#